data_AF-A0A3M2CKA9-F1
#
_entry.id   AF-A0A3M2CKA9-F1
#
_cell.length_a   1.000
_cell.length_b   1.000
_cell.length_c   1.000
_cell.angle_alpha   90.00
_cell.angle_beta   90.00
_cell.angle_gamma   90.00
#
_symmetry.space_group_name_H-M   'P 1'
#
loop_
_entity.id
_entity.type
_entity.pdbx_description
1 polymer ?
#
loop_
_entity_poly.entity_id
_entity_poly.type
_entity_poly.pdbx_seq_one_letter_code
_entity_poly.pdbx_strand_id
1 'polypeptide(L)'
;MSAPTGRRVGAARDAAALFLRGLAMGAADIIPGVSGGTVALVTGIYERLIGALGSLSPAFLAPLARGRVREAARAFGAMDWGVLVPVFGGVGASAVVMSRIVPGLMEEAPGPTYAFFFGLILAAVWAPFARLRRRDWTRWVTAGAVAALAWLFVGMQPQSAAYEVIHADAGAETAILPERVRDPAQIDAAARAARAVMGDGLRRLVVYPRLGESAPPAPAGVELVQVASRAEALRLAGDGPVVTLGAARSPLPVVFVFGVVAISAMILPGLSGAFLMLFFGQYHALLSAIHGVTAPIVAWAGLGEPAAASRSWLDDAVFLGVFNVGVLIGLVLFSRAVRWLLTHAHDITMAALIGLMLGGLRQPAHEVQGALAGGGPSWWGVGLAALAGAAVVTALNRFDARARRASASAAGSDPAG
;
A
#
# COMPACT_ATOMS: atom_id res chain seq x y z
N MET A 1 17.54 19.00 43.51
CA MET A 1 17.67 17.86 42.58
C MET A 1 16.26 17.43 42.18
N SER A 2 15.65 18.15 41.23
CA SER A 2 14.23 17.98 40.87
C SER A 2 13.94 18.64 39.51
N ALA A 3 14.51 18.07 38.45
CA ALA A 3 14.01 18.27 37.08
C ALA A 3 14.39 17.09 36.17
N PRO A 4 13.53 16.05 36.06
CA PRO A 4 13.52 15.24 34.84
C PRO A 4 12.11 14.94 34.28
N THR A 5 11.03 15.38 34.93
CA THR A 5 9.66 15.00 34.55
C THR A 5 9.14 15.71 33.30
N GLY A 6 9.45 17.00 33.10
CA GLY A 6 8.96 17.78 31.94
C GLY A 6 9.47 17.29 30.58
N ARG A 7 10.75 16.89 30.48
CA ARG A 7 11.35 16.36 29.23
C ARG A 7 10.76 15.00 28.82
N ARG A 8 10.49 14.11 29.79
CA ARG A 8 9.94 12.77 29.51
C ARG A 8 8.49 12.84 29.02
N VAL A 9 7.68 13.75 29.59
CA VAL A 9 6.29 13.96 29.17
C VAL A 9 6.23 14.56 27.75
N GLY A 10 7.14 15.46 27.40
CA GLY A 10 7.24 16.02 26.05
C GLY A 10 7.57 14.96 24.99
N ALA A 11 8.55 14.08 25.27
CA ALA A 11 8.95 13.00 24.38
C ALA A 11 7.83 11.95 24.16
N ALA A 12 7.12 11.57 25.23
CA ALA A 12 6.01 10.63 25.13
C ALA A 12 4.83 11.18 24.32
N ARG A 13 4.51 12.48 24.48
CA ARG A 13 3.46 13.16 23.71
C ARG A 13 3.81 13.24 22.22
N ASP A 14 5.05 13.55 21.88
CA ASP A 14 5.51 13.60 20.49
C ASP A 14 5.50 12.19 19.85
N ALA A 15 5.97 11.17 20.57
CA ALA A 15 5.89 9.78 20.11
C ALA A 15 4.44 9.33 19.87
N ALA A 16 3.51 9.64 20.79
CA ALA A 16 2.09 9.34 20.59
C ALA A 16 1.51 10.06 19.37
N ALA A 17 1.86 11.34 19.17
CA ALA A 17 1.42 12.09 18.01
C ALA A 17 1.99 11.55 16.69
N LEU A 18 3.23 11.07 16.69
CA LEU A 18 3.84 10.38 15.54
C LEU A 18 3.17 9.03 15.27
N PHE A 19 2.85 8.26 16.31
CA PHE A 19 2.14 6.99 16.20
C PHE A 19 0.74 7.16 15.60
N LEU A 20 -0.03 8.15 16.07
CA LEU A 20 -1.35 8.46 15.52
C LEU A 20 -1.28 8.90 14.04
N ARG A 21 -0.25 9.65 13.66
CA ARG A 21 -0.03 9.98 12.24
C ARG A 21 0.38 8.75 11.43
N GLY A 22 1.19 7.86 12.00
CA GLY A 22 1.51 6.56 11.41
C GLY A 22 0.25 5.70 11.20
N LEU A 23 -0.67 5.68 12.16
CA LEU A 23 -1.97 5.01 12.02
C LEU A 23 -2.76 5.57 10.82
N ALA A 24 -2.88 6.90 10.73
CA ALA A 24 -3.59 7.55 9.63
C ALA A 24 -2.92 7.28 8.27
N MET A 25 -1.59 7.26 8.22
CA MET A 25 -0.83 6.89 7.01
C MET A 25 -1.09 5.44 6.60
N GLY A 26 -1.00 4.49 7.54
CA GLY A 26 -1.24 3.07 7.24
C GLY A 26 -2.67 2.78 6.80
N ALA A 27 -3.65 3.52 7.33
CA ALA A 27 -5.04 3.43 6.90
C ALA A 27 -5.22 3.85 5.44
N ALA A 28 -4.54 4.93 5.04
CA ALA A 28 -4.56 5.43 3.67
C ALA A 28 -3.84 4.48 2.70
N ASP A 29 -2.72 3.88 3.10
CA ASP A 29 -1.93 2.99 2.22
C ASP A 29 -2.63 1.66 1.85
N ILE A 30 -3.62 1.23 2.64
CA ILE A 30 -4.39 0.00 2.35
C ILE A 30 -5.38 0.21 1.20
N ILE A 31 -5.80 1.45 0.96
CA ILE A 31 -6.84 1.77 -0.01
C ILE A 31 -6.17 2.10 -1.35
N PRO A 32 -6.44 1.32 -2.41
CA PRO A 32 -5.85 1.56 -3.72
C PRO A 32 -6.09 2.99 -4.21
N GLY A 33 -5.05 3.65 -4.71
CA GLY A 33 -5.13 5.02 -5.21
C GLY A 33 -5.04 6.11 -4.13
N VAL A 34 -4.94 5.74 -2.85
CA VAL A 34 -4.66 6.65 -1.74
C VAL A 34 -3.24 6.37 -1.24
N SER A 35 -2.50 7.43 -0.91
CA SER A 35 -1.09 7.35 -0.49
C SER A 35 -0.91 7.92 0.90
N GLY A 36 -0.28 7.16 1.79
CA GLY A 36 0.16 7.58 3.13
C GLY A 36 1.11 8.77 3.06
N GLY A 37 1.89 8.93 1.97
CA GLY A 37 2.69 10.12 1.71
C GLY A 37 1.86 11.41 1.67
N THR A 38 0.63 11.35 1.15
CA THR A 38 -0.32 12.49 1.16
C THR A 38 -0.75 12.84 2.59
N VAL A 39 -1.06 11.82 3.41
CA VAL A 39 -1.40 12.01 4.82
C VAL A 39 -0.20 12.56 5.60
N ALA A 40 1.01 12.08 5.34
CA ALA A 40 2.24 12.60 5.93
C ALA A 40 2.47 14.09 5.58
N LEU A 41 2.16 14.49 4.35
CA LEU A 41 2.28 15.88 3.89
C LEU A 41 1.26 16.80 4.57
N VAL A 42 0.01 16.35 4.68
CA VAL A 42 -1.09 17.08 5.36
C VAL A 42 -0.83 17.20 6.86
N THR A 43 -0.38 16.13 7.49
CA THR A 43 -0.12 16.12 8.94
C THR A 43 1.21 16.78 9.33
N GLY A 44 1.96 17.28 8.35
CA GLY A 44 3.19 18.05 8.53
C GLY A 44 4.42 17.22 8.88
N ILE A 45 4.33 15.89 8.91
CA ILE A 45 5.47 15.02 9.26
C ILE A 45 6.32 14.60 8.08
N TYR A 46 5.89 14.90 6.85
CA TYR A 46 6.57 14.47 5.63
C TYR A 46 8.08 14.76 5.65
N GLU A 47 8.48 16.01 5.86
CA GLU A 47 9.90 16.40 5.87
C GLU A 47 10.69 15.70 6.99
N ARG A 48 10.06 15.56 8.17
CA ARG A 48 10.65 14.91 9.34
C ARG A 48 10.82 13.40 9.11
N LEU A 49 9.86 12.77 8.44
CA LEU A 49 9.91 11.37 8.04
C LEU A 49 10.99 11.15 6.97
N ILE A 50 11.03 11.93 5.89
CA ILE A 50 12.11 11.86 4.88
C ILE A 50 13.48 12.13 5.53
N GLY A 51 13.51 13.07 6.48
CA GLY A 51 14.61 13.34 7.41
C GLY A 51 15.15 12.06 8.02
N ALA A 52 14.29 11.40 8.79
CA ALA A 52 14.58 10.19 9.54
C ALA A 52 14.90 8.98 8.65
N LEU A 53 14.18 8.80 7.54
CA LEU A 53 14.46 7.73 6.57
C LEU A 53 15.83 7.91 5.90
N GLY A 54 16.25 9.16 5.66
CA GLY A 54 17.58 9.46 5.15
C GLY A 54 18.70 9.23 6.18
N SER A 55 18.38 9.11 7.48
CA SER A 55 19.35 8.69 8.52
C SER A 55 19.65 7.20 8.46
N LEU A 56 18.78 6.39 7.83
CA LEU A 56 19.01 4.98 7.63
C LEU A 56 20.21 4.78 6.72
N SER A 57 21.22 4.14 7.25
CA SER A 57 22.48 3.91 6.56
C SER A 57 22.94 2.47 6.78
N PRO A 58 23.33 1.74 5.72
CA PRO A 58 23.92 0.41 5.88
C PRO A 58 25.33 0.47 6.50
N ALA A 59 25.85 1.66 6.83
CA ALA A 59 27.17 1.84 7.42
C ALA A 59 27.37 1.07 8.73
N PHE A 60 26.32 0.74 9.48
CA PHE A 60 26.44 -0.09 10.69
C PHE A 60 26.83 -1.54 10.39
N LEU A 61 26.60 -2.04 9.16
CA LEU A 61 26.93 -3.41 8.76
C LEU A 61 28.44 -3.62 8.60
N ALA A 62 29.18 -2.60 8.18
CA ALA A 62 30.63 -2.73 7.93
C ALA A 62 31.45 -2.95 9.22
N PRO A 63 31.20 -2.26 10.35
CA PRO A 63 31.82 -2.60 11.63
C PRO A 63 31.30 -3.94 12.19
N LEU A 64 30.03 -4.27 11.96
CA LEU A 64 29.44 -5.52 12.43
C LEU A 64 30.11 -6.74 11.81
N ALA A 65 30.36 -6.72 10.49
CA ALA A 65 31.08 -7.77 9.76
C ALA A 65 32.54 -7.97 10.25
N ARG A 66 33.11 -6.98 10.93
CA ARG A 66 34.46 -7.03 11.51
C ARG A 66 34.46 -7.32 13.02
N GLY A 67 33.33 -7.73 13.58
CA GLY A 67 33.17 -8.01 15.02
C GLY A 67 33.18 -6.76 15.92
N ARG A 68 33.14 -5.55 15.35
CA ARG A 68 33.16 -4.28 16.10
C ARG A 68 31.76 -3.85 16.53
N VAL A 69 31.17 -4.64 17.43
CA VAL A 69 29.78 -4.48 17.88
C VAL A 69 29.50 -3.09 18.45
N ARG A 70 30.46 -2.49 19.20
CA ARG A 70 30.28 -1.15 19.78
C ARG A 70 30.21 -0.05 18.72
N GLU A 71 30.98 -0.16 17.66
CA GLU A 71 30.99 0.81 16.55
C GLU A 71 29.72 0.67 15.70
N ALA A 72 29.30 -0.57 15.42
CA ALA A 72 28.02 -0.86 14.78
C ALA A 72 26.83 -0.32 15.60
N ALA A 73 26.83 -0.53 16.92
CA ALA A 73 25.79 -0.06 17.81
C ALA A 73 25.69 1.47 17.86
N ARG A 74 26.83 2.19 17.78
CA ARG A 74 26.83 3.66 17.67
C ARG A 74 26.25 4.12 16.33
N ALA A 75 26.66 3.50 15.22
CA ALA A 75 26.14 3.83 13.89
C ALA A 75 24.63 3.56 13.80
N PHE A 76 24.16 2.48 14.41
CA PHE A 76 22.73 2.15 14.50
C PHE A 76 21.97 3.12 15.41
N GLY A 77 22.53 3.45 16.58
CA GLY A 77 21.94 4.39 17.53
C GLY A 77 21.89 5.83 17.03
N ALA A 78 22.69 6.19 16.02
CA ALA A 78 22.67 7.51 15.38
C ALA A 78 21.50 7.71 14.40
N MET A 79 20.74 6.65 14.10
CA MET A 79 19.53 6.75 13.26
C MET A 79 18.37 7.35 14.07
N ASP A 80 17.43 8.01 13.38
CA ASP A 80 16.32 8.74 14.00
C ASP A 80 15.17 7.82 14.48
N TRP A 81 15.47 6.87 15.36
CA TRP A 81 14.49 5.92 15.92
C TRP A 81 13.32 6.60 16.63
N GLY A 82 13.52 7.81 17.16
CA GLY A 82 12.47 8.62 17.78
C GLY A 82 11.34 9.01 16.81
N VAL A 83 11.60 9.03 15.50
CA VAL A 83 10.58 9.25 14.47
C VAL A 83 10.15 7.92 13.84
N LEU A 84 11.12 7.06 13.51
CA LEU A 84 10.86 5.82 12.78
C LEU A 84 10.00 4.84 13.59
N VAL A 85 10.35 4.57 14.85
CA VAL A 85 9.63 3.56 15.65
C VAL A 85 8.17 3.92 15.86
N PRO A 86 7.81 5.14 16.29
CA PRO A 86 6.40 5.48 16.47
C PRO A 86 5.62 5.48 15.14
N VAL A 87 6.18 6.05 14.06
CA VAL A 87 5.48 6.12 12.76
C VAL A 87 5.26 4.71 12.18
N PHE A 88 6.31 3.89 12.06
CA PHE A 88 6.17 2.53 11.54
C PHE A 88 5.37 1.62 12.48
N GLY A 89 5.46 1.83 13.79
CA GLY A 89 4.59 1.17 14.75
C GLY A 89 3.11 1.50 14.50
N GLY A 90 2.79 2.77 14.22
CA GLY A 90 1.45 3.20 13.84
C GLY A 90 0.98 2.62 12.51
N VAL A 91 1.84 2.64 11.48
CA VAL A 91 1.53 2.04 10.17
C VAL A 91 1.27 0.55 10.30
N GLY A 92 2.12 -0.18 11.03
CA GLY A 92 1.97 -1.62 11.27
C GLY A 92 0.70 -1.95 12.07
N ALA A 93 0.41 -1.19 13.14
CA ALA A 93 -0.82 -1.34 13.89
C ALA A 93 -2.07 -1.06 13.02
N SER A 94 -2.01 -0.04 12.15
CA SER A 94 -3.07 0.25 11.20
C SER A 94 -3.25 -0.88 10.20
N ALA A 95 -2.17 -1.46 9.67
CA ALA A 95 -2.27 -2.60 8.75
C ALA A 95 -3.06 -3.75 9.37
N VAL A 96 -2.82 -4.06 10.65
CA VAL A 96 -3.56 -5.12 11.37
C VAL A 96 -5.03 -4.73 11.58
N VAL A 97 -5.32 -3.54 12.09
CA VAL A 97 -6.70 -3.12 12.41
C VAL A 97 -7.53 -2.95 11.13
N MET A 98 -6.95 -2.24 10.16
CA MET A 98 -7.66 -1.76 8.99
C MET A 98 -7.79 -2.84 7.91
N SER A 99 -6.94 -3.89 7.94
CA SER A 99 -7.14 -5.11 7.13
C SER A 99 -8.48 -5.81 7.40
N ARG A 100 -9.12 -5.57 8.56
CA ARG A 100 -10.46 -6.09 8.89
C ARG A 100 -11.59 -5.15 8.52
N ILE A 101 -11.33 -3.85 8.55
CA ILE A 101 -12.35 -2.80 8.38
C ILE A 101 -12.54 -2.44 6.91
N VAL A 102 -11.45 -2.22 6.18
CA VAL A 102 -11.50 -1.74 4.79
C VAL A 102 -12.19 -2.73 3.85
N PRO A 103 -11.99 -4.06 3.94
CA PRO A 103 -12.75 -4.98 3.09
C PRO A 103 -14.27 -4.82 3.24
N GLY A 104 -14.78 -4.67 4.47
CA GLY A 104 -16.20 -4.43 4.71
C GLY A 104 -16.67 -3.09 4.14
N LEU A 105 -15.91 -2.01 4.34
CA LEU A 105 -16.24 -0.70 3.75
C LEU A 105 -16.23 -0.70 2.22
N MET A 106 -15.31 -1.44 1.61
CA MET A 106 -15.20 -1.57 0.15
C MET A 106 -16.28 -2.48 -0.43
N GLU A 107 -16.78 -3.45 0.33
CA GLU A 107 -17.88 -4.34 -0.08
C GLU A 107 -19.25 -3.66 0.07
N GLU A 108 -19.48 -2.96 1.19
CA GLU A 108 -20.78 -2.35 1.50
C GLU A 108 -20.95 -0.93 0.92
N ALA A 109 -19.87 -0.13 0.89
CA ALA A 109 -19.91 1.28 0.52
C ALA A 109 -18.66 1.75 -0.27
N PRO A 110 -18.36 1.16 -1.45
CA PRO A 110 -17.19 1.53 -2.24
C PRO A 110 -17.23 3.00 -2.69
N GLY A 111 -18.37 3.46 -3.21
CA GLY A 111 -18.55 4.83 -3.71
C GLY A 111 -18.23 5.89 -2.64
N PRO A 112 -18.91 5.90 -1.47
CA PRO A 112 -18.63 6.86 -0.40
C PRO A 112 -17.19 6.76 0.11
N THR A 113 -16.62 5.55 0.21
CA THR A 113 -15.24 5.37 0.66
C THR A 113 -14.26 6.04 -0.30
N TYR A 114 -14.33 5.74 -1.60
CA TYR A 114 -13.47 6.40 -2.59
C TYR A 114 -13.73 7.90 -2.70
N ALA A 115 -14.98 8.35 -2.53
CA ALA A 115 -15.32 9.77 -2.51
C ALA A 115 -14.68 10.52 -1.35
N PHE A 116 -14.67 9.93 -0.15
CA PHE A 116 -13.97 10.48 1.01
C PHE A 116 -12.49 10.73 0.70
N PHE A 117 -11.80 9.74 0.12
CA PHE A 117 -10.39 9.90 -0.24
C PHE A 117 -10.17 10.86 -1.41
N PHE A 118 -11.09 10.91 -2.38
CA PHE A 118 -11.08 11.91 -3.44
C PHE A 118 -11.06 13.32 -2.84
N GLY A 119 -11.98 13.62 -1.92
CA GLY A 119 -12.04 14.91 -1.24
C GLY A 119 -10.81 15.19 -0.36
N LEU A 120 -10.28 14.17 0.31
CA LEU A 120 -9.04 14.25 1.10
C LEU A 120 -7.84 14.62 0.21
N ILE A 121 -7.63 13.93 -0.91
CA ILE A 121 -6.51 14.19 -1.83
C ILE A 121 -6.65 15.59 -2.44
N LEU A 122 -7.86 15.95 -2.89
CA LEU A 122 -8.12 17.27 -3.48
C LEU A 122 -7.84 18.41 -2.49
N ALA A 123 -8.28 18.29 -1.24
CA ALA A 123 -7.95 19.25 -0.19
C ALA A 123 -6.45 19.26 0.15
N ALA A 124 -5.78 18.10 0.08
CA ALA A 124 -4.36 17.98 0.38
C ALA A 124 -3.47 18.68 -0.66
N VAL A 125 -3.92 18.87 -1.91
CA VAL A 125 -3.22 19.64 -2.95
C VAL A 125 -2.91 21.08 -2.51
N TRP A 126 -3.73 21.63 -1.60
CA TRP A 126 -3.49 22.97 -1.05
C TRP A 126 -2.14 23.08 -0.34
N ALA A 127 -1.68 22.03 0.34
CA ALA A 127 -0.44 22.07 1.12
C ALA A 127 0.82 22.32 0.26
N PRO A 128 1.11 21.54 -0.81
CA PRO A 128 2.23 21.86 -1.71
C PRO A 128 1.97 23.14 -2.51
N PHE A 129 0.72 23.45 -2.86
CA PHE A 129 0.39 24.69 -3.55
C PHE A 129 0.73 25.94 -2.72
N ALA A 130 0.43 25.91 -1.42
CA ALA A 130 0.76 27.01 -0.50
C ALA A 130 2.28 27.18 -0.29
N ARG A 131 3.08 26.14 -0.53
CA ARG A 131 4.55 26.18 -0.42
C ARG A 131 5.25 26.72 -1.67
N LEU A 132 4.56 26.83 -2.81
CA LEU A 132 5.15 27.39 -4.04
C LEU A 132 5.57 28.86 -3.83
N ARG A 133 6.87 29.15 -3.98
CA ARG A 133 7.40 30.52 -3.89
C ARG A 133 7.09 31.32 -5.15
N ARG A 134 7.13 30.68 -6.32
CA ARG A 134 6.78 31.27 -7.61
C ARG A 134 5.63 30.51 -8.27
N ARG A 135 4.71 31.25 -8.89
CA ARG A 135 3.51 30.74 -9.57
C ARG A 135 3.47 31.17 -11.04
N ASP A 136 4.61 31.05 -11.71
CA ASP A 136 4.71 31.36 -13.13
C ASP A 136 4.30 30.16 -14.01
N TRP A 137 4.21 30.42 -15.31
CA TRP A 137 3.74 29.48 -16.31
C TRP A 137 4.48 28.13 -16.27
N THR A 138 5.80 28.14 -16.06
CA THR A 138 6.62 26.92 -16.01
C THR A 138 6.11 25.94 -14.96
N ARG A 139 5.74 26.41 -13.74
CA ARG A 139 5.27 25.51 -12.67
C ARG A 139 3.89 24.94 -13.00
N TRP A 140 3.01 25.72 -13.62
CA TRP A 140 1.70 25.24 -14.07
C TRP A 140 1.84 24.19 -15.18
N VAL A 141 2.73 24.42 -16.15
CA VAL A 141 3.05 23.43 -17.19
C VAL A 141 3.64 22.16 -16.58
N THR A 142 4.56 22.27 -15.62
CA THR A 142 5.10 21.10 -14.90
C THR A 142 3.98 20.33 -14.20
N ALA A 143 3.13 21.01 -13.42
CA ALA A 143 2.02 20.36 -12.73
C ALA A 143 1.05 19.68 -13.71
N GLY A 144 0.70 20.36 -14.81
CA GLY A 144 -0.17 19.82 -15.86
C GLY A 144 0.44 18.60 -16.58
N ALA A 145 1.71 18.68 -16.97
CA ALA A 145 2.41 17.56 -17.61
C ALA A 145 2.54 16.35 -16.68
N VAL A 146 2.89 16.57 -15.41
CA VAL A 146 2.98 15.48 -14.43
C VAL A 146 1.59 14.91 -14.12
N ALA A 147 0.55 15.74 -14.03
CA ALA A 147 -0.83 15.27 -13.88
C ALA A 147 -1.28 14.42 -15.07
N ALA A 148 -1.00 14.85 -16.30
CA ALA A 148 -1.34 14.09 -17.50
C ALA A 148 -0.59 12.76 -17.55
N LEU A 149 0.71 12.76 -17.24
CA LEU A 149 1.52 11.54 -17.18
C LEU A 149 0.98 10.57 -16.12
N ALA A 150 0.71 11.06 -14.91
CA ALA A 150 0.16 10.26 -13.83
C ALA A 150 -1.25 9.73 -14.18
N TRP A 151 -2.10 10.55 -14.80
CA TRP A 151 -3.44 10.16 -15.25
C TRP A 151 -3.39 9.07 -16.33
N LEU A 152 -2.47 9.18 -17.30
CA LEU A 152 -2.26 8.16 -18.32
C LEU A 152 -1.72 6.87 -17.70
N PHE A 153 -0.72 6.98 -16.83
CA PHE A 153 -0.13 5.85 -16.13
C PHE A 153 -1.17 5.08 -15.30
N VAL A 154 -2.01 5.81 -14.54
CA VAL A 154 -3.13 5.21 -13.81
C VAL A 154 -4.14 4.54 -14.74
N GLY A 155 -4.37 5.10 -15.92
CA GLY A 155 -5.27 4.54 -16.92
C GLY A 155 -4.78 3.27 -17.63
N MET A 156 -3.47 2.99 -17.62
CA MET A 156 -2.89 1.83 -18.31
C MET A 156 -2.95 0.54 -17.48
N GLN A 157 -3.69 0.52 -16.38
CA GLN A 157 -3.66 -0.58 -15.43
C GLN A 157 -4.13 -1.90 -16.07
N PRO A 158 -3.30 -2.95 -16.11
CA PRO A 158 -3.71 -4.25 -16.62
C PRO A 158 -4.74 -4.86 -15.66
N GLN A 159 -5.89 -5.25 -16.20
CA GLN A 159 -7.00 -5.81 -15.42
C GLN A 159 -6.84 -7.31 -15.15
N SER A 160 -5.92 -7.97 -15.85
CA SER A 160 -5.70 -9.43 -15.75
C SER A 160 -4.54 -9.77 -14.81
N ALA A 161 -4.79 -10.67 -13.86
CA ALA A 161 -3.72 -11.30 -13.07
C ALA A 161 -2.93 -12.30 -13.91
N ALA A 162 -1.61 -12.37 -13.68
CA ALA A 162 -0.78 -13.44 -14.21
C ALA A 162 -0.91 -14.67 -13.30
N TYR A 163 -1.10 -15.85 -13.89
CA TYR A 163 -1.25 -17.11 -13.16
C TYR A 163 -0.08 -18.05 -13.44
N GLU A 164 0.40 -18.72 -12.40
CA GLU A 164 1.43 -19.76 -12.47
C GLU A 164 0.81 -21.12 -12.13
N VAL A 165 1.21 -22.13 -12.88
CA VAL A 165 0.72 -23.50 -12.74
C VAL A 165 1.57 -24.22 -11.70
N ILE A 166 0.96 -24.69 -10.61
CA ILE A 166 1.67 -25.26 -9.46
C ILE A 166 1.68 -26.79 -9.51
N HIS A 167 0.58 -27.40 -9.93
CA HIS A 167 0.46 -28.84 -10.15
C HIS A 167 -0.34 -29.02 -11.41
N ALA A 168 0.20 -29.71 -12.41
CA ALA A 168 -0.49 -30.01 -13.66
C ALA A 168 0.00 -31.33 -14.21
N ASP A 169 -0.90 -32.31 -14.25
CA ASP A 169 -0.72 -33.53 -15.02
C ASP A 169 -1.39 -33.35 -16.39
N ALA A 170 -0.77 -33.92 -17.43
CA ALA A 170 -1.33 -33.88 -18.78
C ALA A 170 -2.69 -34.60 -18.79
N GLY A 171 -3.79 -33.85 -18.93
CA GLY A 171 -5.16 -34.38 -18.93
C GLY A 171 -6.06 -33.89 -17.80
N ALA A 172 -5.68 -32.84 -17.05
CA ALA A 172 -6.53 -32.31 -15.99
C ALA A 172 -7.92 -31.83 -16.47
N GLU A 173 -8.96 -32.22 -15.74
CA GLU A 173 -10.35 -31.82 -16.02
C GLU A 173 -10.83 -30.71 -15.07
N THR A 174 -10.12 -30.53 -13.95
CA THR A 174 -10.46 -29.59 -12.88
C THR A 174 -9.29 -28.64 -12.63
N ALA A 175 -9.58 -27.34 -12.62
CA ALA A 175 -8.64 -26.32 -12.18
C ALA A 175 -9.02 -25.81 -10.79
N ILE A 176 -8.02 -25.65 -9.93
CA ILE A 176 -8.18 -25.11 -8.58
C ILE A 176 -7.51 -23.74 -8.51
N LEU A 177 -8.28 -22.72 -8.11
CA LEU A 177 -7.81 -21.36 -7.87
C LEU A 177 -7.66 -21.11 -6.36
N PRO A 178 -6.44 -21.03 -5.82
CA PRO A 178 -6.16 -20.45 -4.52
C PRO A 178 -6.35 -18.94 -4.61
N GLU A 179 -7.17 -18.38 -3.71
CA GLU A 179 -7.40 -16.95 -3.48
C GLU A 179 -8.57 -16.27 -4.20
N ARG A 180 -9.00 -15.17 -3.57
CA ARG A 180 -10.18 -14.36 -3.90
C ARG A 180 -9.98 -13.56 -5.19
N VAL A 181 -10.10 -14.23 -6.32
CA VAL A 181 -10.35 -13.56 -7.61
C VAL A 181 -11.75 -12.95 -7.59
N ARG A 182 -11.86 -11.63 -7.74
CA ARG A 182 -13.11 -10.87 -7.53
C ARG A 182 -13.74 -10.32 -8.81
N ASP A 183 -13.04 -10.38 -9.94
CA ASP A 183 -13.48 -9.80 -11.20
C ASP A 183 -13.72 -10.89 -12.26
N PRO A 184 -14.82 -10.83 -13.05
CA PRO A 184 -15.00 -11.67 -14.23
C PRO A 184 -13.75 -11.81 -15.12
N ALA A 185 -13.02 -10.71 -15.37
CA ALA A 185 -11.83 -10.70 -16.22
C ALA A 185 -10.70 -11.58 -15.65
N GLN A 186 -10.59 -11.65 -14.33
CA GLN A 186 -9.61 -12.47 -13.64
C GLN A 186 -10.00 -13.96 -13.70
N ILE A 187 -11.29 -14.31 -13.51
CA ILE A 187 -11.77 -15.69 -13.65
C ILE A 187 -11.58 -16.18 -15.08
N ASP A 188 -11.92 -15.35 -16.06
CA ASP A 188 -11.74 -15.68 -17.47
C ASP A 188 -10.26 -15.83 -17.84
N ALA A 189 -9.39 -14.97 -17.30
CA ALA A 189 -7.94 -15.09 -17.49
C ALA A 189 -7.40 -16.38 -16.88
N ALA A 190 -7.88 -16.76 -15.70
CA ALA A 190 -7.52 -18.03 -15.07
C ALA A 190 -8.00 -19.21 -15.91
N ALA A 191 -9.26 -19.20 -16.36
CA ALA A 191 -9.82 -20.25 -17.21
C ALA A 191 -9.05 -20.38 -18.54
N ARG A 192 -8.65 -19.26 -19.16
CA ARG A 192 -7.79 -19.26 -20.34
C ARG A 192 -6.42 -19.87 -20.06
N ALA A 193 -5.77 -19.48 -18.95
CA ALA A 193 -4.47 -20.03 -18.55
C ALA A 193 -4.57 -21.54 -18.29
N ALA A 194 -5.64 -21.97 -17.61
CA ALA A 194 -5.92 -23.36 -17.35
C ALA A 194 -6.13 -24.14 -18.67
N ARG A 195 -6.98 -23.66 -19.58
CA ARG A 195 -7.21 -24.27 -20.90
C ARG A 195 -5.96 -24.31 -21.77
N ALA A 196 -5.06 -23.32 -21.66
CA ALA A 196 -3.79 -23.36 -22.39
C ALA A 196 -2.91 -24.55 -21.98
N VAL A 197 -3.09 -25.04 -20.74
CA VAL A 197 -2.35 -26.19 -20.19
C VAL A 197 -3.12 -27.50 -20.38
N MET A 198 -4.44 -27.47 -20.23
CA MET A 198 -5.33 -28.64 -20.29
C MET A 198 -5.91 -28.94 -21.67
N GLY A 199 -5.80 -28.02 -22.62
CA GLY A 199 -6.62 -28.00 -23.83
C GLY A 199 -8.10 -27.69 -23.54
N ASP A 200 -8.99 -28.15 -24.41
CA ASP A 200 -10.45 -27.97 -24.27
C ASP A 200 -11.10 -28.88 -23.20
N GLY A 201 -10.29 -29.64 -22.45
CA GLY A 201 -10.75 -30.59 -21.43
C GLY A 201 -11.20 -29.99 -20.10
N LEU A 202 -11.04 -28.67 -19.88
CA LEU A 202 -11.44 -28.01 -18.64
C LEU A 202 -12.97 -28.02 -18.48
N ARG A 203 -13.46 -28.76 -17.48
CA ARG A 203 -14.90 -28.85 -17.16
C ARG A 203 -15.30 -28.05 -15.92
N ARG A 204 -14.43 -28.01 -14.91
CA ARG A 204 -14.70 -27.34 -13.62
C ARG A 204 -13.56 -26.44 -13.17
N LEU A 205 -13.91 -25.25 -12.68
CA LEU A 205 -13.02 -24.33 -11.98
C LEU A 205 -13.47 -24.24 -10.52
N VAL A 206 -12.67 -24.73 -9.60
CA VAL A 206 -12.93 -24.71 -8.15
C VAL A 206 -12.20 -23.53 -7.51
N VAL A 207 -12.91 -22.61 -6.86
CA VAL A 207 -12.35 -21.41 -6.23
C VAL A 207 -12.53 -21.45 -4.71
N TYR A 208 -11.48 -21.10 -3.97
CA TYR A 208 -11.54 -20.96 -2.51
C TYR A 208 -10.68 -19.79 -1.98
N PRO A 209 -11.09 -19.14 -0.87
CA PRO A 209 -12.35 -19.34 -0.15
C PRO A 209 -13.55 -18.74 -0.92
N ARG A 210 -14.75 -19.27 -0.66
CA ARG A 210 -16.02 -18.88 -1.29
C ARG A 210 -16.16 -17.34 -1.42
N LEU A 211 -16.49 -16.86 -2.62
CA LEU A 211 -16.55 -15.44 -2.98
C LEU A 211 -17.88 -14.78 -2.55
N GLY A 212 -18.88 -15.56 -2.14
CA GLY A 212 -20.19 -15.05 -1.73
C GLY A 212 -21.12 -14.76 -2.92
N GLU A 213 -22.20 -14.00 -2.68
CA GLU A 213 -23.22 -13.68 -3.70
C GLU A 213 -22.70 -12.76 -4.83
N SER A 214 -21.61 -12.04 -4.58
CA SER A 214 -20.94 -11.17 -5.56
C SER A 214 -19.99 -11.93 -6.51
N ALA A 215 -20.07 -13.25 -6.56
CA ALA A 215 -19.19 -14.06 -7.38
C ALA A 215 -19.40 -13.78 -8.88
N PRO A 216 -18.32 -13.64 -9.68
CA PRO A 216 -18.46 -13.44 -11.11
C PRO A 216 -19.16 -14.63 -11.79
N PRO A 217 -19.84 -14.40 -12.92
CA PRO A 217 -20.42 -15.48 -13.70
C PRO A 217 -19.33 -16.46 -14.16
N ALA A 218 -19.71 -17.72 -14.29
CA ALA A 218 -18.79 -18.77 -14.74
C ALA A 218 -18.40 -18.55 -16.22
N PRO A 219 -17.14 -18.83 -16.60
CA PRO A 219 -16.71 -18.80 -18.00
C PRO A 219 -17.55 -19.77 -18.84
N ALA A 220 -17.84 -19.40 -20.09
CA ALA A 220 -18.66 -20.23 -20.98
C ALA A 220 -18.08 -21.65 -21.12
N GLY A 221 -18.92 -22.66 -20.81
CA GLY A 221 -18.56 -24.08 -20.89
C GLY A 221 -17.73 -24.63 -19.72
N VAL A 222 -17.52 -23.84 -18.64
CA VAL A 222 -16.82 -24.29 -17.42
C VAL A 222 -17.71 -24.03 -16.23
N GLU A 223 -17.93 -25.07 -15.42
CA GLU A 223 -18.67 -24.93 -14.17
C GLU A 223 -17.78 -24.29 -13.09
N LEU A 224 -18.22 -23.18 -12.52
CA LEU A 224 -17.54 -22.52 -11.40
C LEU A 224 -18.07 -23.06 -10.06
N VAL A 225 -17.24 -23.79 -9.33
CA VAL A 225 -17.57 -24.38 -8.02
C VAL A 225 -16.87 -23.59 -6.92
N GLN A 226 -17.61 -23.12 -5.91
CA GLN A 226 -17.04 -22.32 -4.82
C GLN A 226 -17.12 -23.04 -3.48
N VAL A 227 -15.98 -23.18 -2.82
CA VAL A 227 -15.84 -23.96 -1.59
C VAL A 227 -15.28 -23.14 -0.45
N ALA A 228 -15.60 -23.54 0.79
CA ALA A 228 -15.19 -22.78 1.97
C ALA A 228 -13.71 -23.02 2.31
N SER A 229 -13.18 -24.21 1.98
CA SER A 229 -11.83 -24.60 2.36
C SER A 229 -11.07 -25.27 1.22
N ARG A 230 -9.74 -25.21 1.31
CA ARG A 230 -8.85 -25.91 0.38
C ARG A 230 -9.00 -27.43 0.46
N ALA A 231 -9.26 -27.97 1.65
CA ALA A 231 -9.50 -29.40 1.84
C ALA A 231 -10.73 -29.86 1.06
N GLU A 232 -11.81 -29.07 1.10
CA GLU A 232 -13.01 -29.31 0.30
C GLU A 232 -12.72 -29.19 -1.21
N ALA A 233 -11.92 -28.19 -1.62
CA ALA A 233 -11.48 -28.03 -3.01
C ALA A 233 -10.74 -29.28 -3.53
N LEU A 234 -9.79 -29.79 -2.76
CA LEU A 234 -9.03 -30.99 -3.10
C LEU A 234 -9.91 -32.24 -3.08
N ARG A 235 -10.88 -32.35 -2.16
CA ARG A 235 -11.84 -33.47 -2.15
C ARG A 235 -12.78 -33.46 -3.36
N LEU A 236 -13.22 -32.29 -3.79
CA LEU A 236 -14.02 -32.10 -5.00
C LEU A 236 -13.25 -32.43 -6.28
N ALA A 237 -11.94 -32.15 -6.27
CA ALA A 237 -11.06 -32.52 -7.35
C ALA A 237 -10.73 -34.03 -7.34
N GLY A 238 -10.77 -34.67 -6.17
CA GLY A 238 -10.50 -36.10 -5.99
C GLY A 238 -9.05 -36.46 -6.34
N ASP A 239 -8.82 -37.73 -6.68
CA ASP A 239 -7.53 -38.22 -7.21
C ASP A 239 -7.41 -38.01 -8.74
N GLY A 240 -8.33 -37.25 -9.34
CA GLY A 240 -8.28 -36.94 -10.77
C GLY A 240 -7.10 -36.02 -11.12
N PRO A 241 -6.78 -35.85 -12.41
CA PRO A 241 -5.76 -34.90 -12.82
C PRO A 241 -6.25 -33.46 -12.54
N VAL A 242 -5.45 -32.69 -11.82
CA VAL A 242 -5.80 -31.34 -11.33
C VAL A 242 -4.77 -30.32 -11.79
N VAL A 243 -5.25 -29.15 -12.23
CA VAL A 243 -4.41 -27.96 -12.44
C VAL A 243 -4.60 -26.96 -11.30
N THR A 244 -3.58 -26.72 -10.48
CA THR A 244 -3.64 -25.64 -9.48
C THR A 244 -3.01 -24.37 -10.04
N LEU A 245 -3.75 -23.26 -10.07
CA LEU A 245 -3.29 -21.97 -10.60
C LEU A 245 -3.07 -20.95 -9.48
N GLY A 246 -1.84 -20.57 -9.17
CA GLY A 246 -1.55 -19.48 -8.22
C GLY A 246 -1.26 -18.15 -8.90
N ALA A 247 -1.17 -17.06 -8.13
CA ALA A 247 -0.65 -15.79 -8.64
C ALA A 247 0.83 -15.95 -9.06
N ALA A 248 1.15 -15.56 -10.29
CA ALA A 248 2.49 -15.70 -10.84
C ALA A 248 3.49 -14.77 -10.14
N ARG A 249 4.62 -15.34 -9.71
CA ARG A 249 5.72 -14.57 -9.15
C ARG A 249 6.66 -14.11 -10.26
N SER A 250 7.07 -12.86 -10.18
CA SER A 250 8.20 -12.41 -11.00
C SER A 250 9.52 -13.06 -10.55
N PRO A 251 10.51 -13.19 -11.43
CA PRO A 251 11.86 -13.60 -11.07
C PRO A 251 12.45 -12.73 -9.95
N LEU A 252 13.26 -13.31 -9.06
CA LEU A 252 13.82 -12.60 -7.90
C LEU A 252 14.50 -11.26 -8.23
N PRO A 253 15.29 -11.11 -9.31
CA PRO A 253 15.87 -9.80 -9.68
C PRO A 253 14.79 -8.74 -10.00
N VAL A 254 13.70 -9.16 -10.63
CA VAL A 254 12.58 -8.30 -10.97
C VAL A 254 11.82 -7.90 -9.70
N VAL A 255 11.60 -8.84 -8.78
CA VAL A 255 10.99 -8.60 -7.45
C VAL A 255 11.82 -7.61 -6.63
N PHE A 256 13.15 -7.74 -6.68
CA PHE A 256 14.07 -6.80 -6.05
C PHE A 256 13.88 -5.39 -6.61
N VAL A 257 13.90 -5.22 -7.93
CA VAL A 257 13.68 -3.92 -8.59
C VAL A 257 12.29 -3.37 -8.24
N PHE A 258 11.27 -4.23 -8.17
CA PHE A 258 9.95 -3.83 -7.73
C PHE A 258 9.93 -3.34 -6.29
N GLY A 259 10.66 -3.99 -5.37
CA GLY A 259 10.83 -3.47 -4.01
C GLY A 259 11.43 -2.06 -4.00
N VAL A 260 12.47 -1.84 -4.81
CA VAL A 260 13.14 -0.52 -4.97
C VAL A 260 12.17 0.55 -5.48
N VAL A 261 11.31 0.21 -6.44
CA VAL A 261 10.37 1.16 -7.05
C VAL A 261 9.11 1.34 -6.17
N ALA A 262 8.58 0.29 -5.57
CA ALA A 262 7.33 0.33 -4.81
C ALA A 262 7.40 1.25 -3.59
N ILE A 263 8.55 1.27 -2.89
CA ILE A 263 8.75 2.16 -1.74
C ILE A 263 8.75 3.64 -2.14
N SER A 264 9.15 3.97 -3.37
CA SER A 264 9.10 5.34 -3.87
C SER A 264 7.67 5.85 -4.00
N ALA A 265 6.72 5.01 -4.44
CA ALA A 265 5.30 5.35 -4.46
C ALA A 265 4.71 5.46 -3.05
N MET A 266 5.09 4.58 -2.13
CA MET A 266 4.58 4.66 -0.75
C MET A 266 4.96 5.97 -0.05
N ILE A 267 6.09 6.56 -0.45
CA ILE A 267 6.59 7.81 0.13
C ILE A 267 6.11 9.04 -0.64
N LEU A 268 5.96 8.97 -1.96
CA LEU A 268 5.62 10.13 -2.77
C LEU A 268 4.12 10.46 -2.70
N PRO A 269 3.73 11.69 -2.31
CA PRO A 269 2.33 12.10 -2.30
C PRO A 269 1.68 11.93 -3.66
N GLY A 270 0.52 11.26 -3.72
CA GLY A 270 -0.26 11.08 -4.95
C GLY A 270 0.04 9.82 -5.78
N LEU A 271 1.09 9.04 -5.46
CA LEU A 271 1.28 7.68 -5.99
C LEU A 271 0.99 6.65 -4.89
N SER A 272 0.17 5.65 -5.15
CA SER A 272 -0.10 4.57 -4.19
C SER A 272 0.86 3.40 -4.43
N GLY A 273 1.50 2.89 -3.37
CA GLY A 273 2.40 1.72 -3.46
C GLY A 273 1.66 0.45 -3.88
N ALA A 274 0.45 0.23 -3.34
CA ALA A 274 -0.43 -0.85 -3.75
C ALA A 274 -0.87 -0.72 -5.22
N PHE A 275 -1.08 0.52 -5.70
CA PHE A 275 -1.37 0.78 -7.11
C PHE A 275 -0.21 0.33 -8.02
N LEU A 276 1.04 0.66 -7.69
CA LEU A 276 2.19 0.17 -8.46
C LEU A 276 2.29 -1.35 -8.46
N MET A 277 2.04 -1.99 -7.31
CA MET A 277 2.09 -3.45 -7.20
C MET A 277 0.99 -4.13 -8.05
N LEU A 278 -0.20 -3.54 -8.12
CA LEU A 278 -1.27 -4.00 -9.00
C LEU A 278 -0.91 -3.81 -10.48
N PHE A 279 -0.34 -2.65 -10.84
CA PHE A 279 0.09 -2.38 -12.21
C PHE A 279 1.09 -3.41 -12.75
N PHE A 280 2.01 -3.87 -11.90
CA PHE A 280 2.99 -4.91 -12.24
C PHE A 280 2.49 -6.34 -11.98
N GLY A 281 1.23 -6.52 -11.57
CA GLY A 281 0.64 -7.83 -11.28
C GLY A 281 1.28 -8.56 -10.08
N GLN A 282 2.08 -7.88 -9.25
CA GLN A 282 2.80 -8.48 -8.13
C GLN A 282 2.06 -8.38 -6.79
N TYR A 283 0.97 -7.60 -6.74
CA TYR A 283 0.18 -7.42 -5.53
C TYR A 283 -0.32 -8.75 -4.94
N HIS A 284 -0.96 -9.58 -5.76
CA HIS A 284 -1.46 -10.89 -5.33
C HIS A 284 -0.30 -11.84 -4.95
N ALA A 285 0.77 -11.87 -5.74
CA ALA A 285 1.95 -12.67 -5.42
C ALA A 285 2.57 -12.33 -4.05
N LEU A 286 2.63 -11.05 -3.70
CA LEU A 286 3.08 -10.57 -2.38
C LEU A 286 2.12 -11.00 -1.27
N LEU A 287 0.80 -10.86 -1.46
CA LEU A 287 -0.19 -11.31 -0.49
C LEU A 287 -0.13 -12.83 -0.27
N SER A 288 -0.05 -13.62 -1.34
CA SER A 288 0.08 -15.07 -1.24
C SER A 288 1.35 -15.47 -0.49
N ALA A 289 2.47 -14.80 -0.73
CA ALA A 289 3.72 -15.06 0.00
C ALA A 289 3.61 -14.68 1.49
N ILE A 290 2.93 -13.58 1.83
CA ILE A 290 2.67 -13.21 3.23
C ILE A 290 1.82 -14.28 3.91
N HIS A 291 0.75 -14.75 3.27
CA HIS A 291 -0.08 -15.83 3.80
C HIS A 291 0.72 -17.13 3.96
N GLY A 292 1.56 -17.51 3.00
CA GLY A 292 2.33 -18.73 3.09
C GLY A 292 3.40 -18.72 4.19
N VAL A 293 4.04 -17.57 4.47
CA VAL A 293 4.94 -17.42 5.62
C VAL A 293 4.20 -17.39 6.96
N THR A 294 2.99 -16.82 7.00
CA THR A 294 2.21 -16.70 8.25
C THR A 294 1.38 -17.94 8.57
N ALA A 295 1.03 -18.76 7.58
CA ALA A 295 0.18 -19.95 7.75
C ALA A 295 0.72 -20.96 8.78
N PRO A 296 2.03 -21.30 8.84
CA PRO A 296 2.55 -22.18 9.87
C PRO A 296 2.37 -21.62 11.29
N ILE A 297 2.50 -20.29 11.45
CA ILE A 297 2.35 -19.60 12.74
C ILE A 297 0.88 -19.62 13.17
N VAL A 298 -0.04 -19.32 12.23
CA VAL A 298 -1.48 -19.33 12.49
C VAL A 298 -1.98 -20.73 12.83
N ALA A 299 -1.48 -21.76 12.11
CA ALA A 299 -1.78 -23.15 12.39
C ALA A 299 -1.24 -23.59 13.77
N TRP A 300 0.00 -23.23 14.10
CA TRP A 300 0.57 -23.48 15.43
C TRP A 300 -0.22 -22.82 16.56
N ALA A 301 -0.73 -21.61 16.32
CA ALA A 301 -1.56 -20.88 17.29
C ALA A 301 -2.99 -21.44 17.42
N GLY A 302 -3.38 -22.45 16.63
CA GLY A 302 -4.74 -22.99 16.60
C GLY A 302 -5.79 -22.03 16.06
N LEU A 303 -5.36 -20.98 15.35
CA LEU A 303 -6.23 -19.91 14.81
C LEU A 303 -6.58 -20.12 13.33
N GLY A 304 -6.16 -21.23 12.72
CA GLY A 304 -6.47 -21.56 11.33
C GLY A 304 -6.12 -22.99 10.97
N GLU A 305 -6.66 -23.44 9.84
CA GLU A 305 -6.39 -24.77 9.31
C GLU A 305 -4.91 -24.94 8.92
N PRO A 306 -4.31 -26.12 9.12
CA PRO A 306 -2.97 -26.42 8.62
C PRO A 306 -2.97 -26.28 7.10
N ALA A 307 -2.37 -25.20 6.60
CA ALA A 307 -2.22 -25.00 5.18
C ALA A 307 -1.35 -26.14 4.62
N ALA A 308 -1.94 -27.02 3.81
CA ALA A 308 -1.17 -27.98 3.01
C ALA A 308 -0.44 -27.23 1.89
N ALA A 309 0.48 -26.34 2.23
CA ALA A 309 1.10 -25.40 1.29
C ALA A 309 1.66 -26.16 0.07
N SER A 310 1.21 -25.79 -1.13
CA SER A 310 1.74 -26.33 -2.39
C SER A 310 3.15 -25.82 -2.69
N ARG A 311 3.66 -24.87 -1.89
CA ARG A 311 5.02 -24.32 -1.92
C ARG A 311 5.60 -24.31 -0.52
N SER A 312 6.92 -24.38 -0.43
CA SER A 312 7.57 -24.30 0.87
C SER A 312 7.43 -22.87 1.44
N TRP A 313 7.19 -22.75 2.74
CA TRP A 313 7.19 -21.44 3.41
C TRP A 313 8.56 -20.73 3.28
N LEU A 314 9.63 -21.49 3.02
CA LEU A 314 10.96 -20.94 2.74
C LEU A 314 10.99 -20.16 1.42
N ASP A 315 10.36 -20.67 0.35
CA ASP A 315 10.30 -19.96 -0.94
C ASP A 315 9.59 -18.62 -0.81
N ASP A 316 8.53 -18.59 0.00
CA ASP A 316 7.75 -17.39 0.30
C ASP A 316 8.57 -16.41 1.15
N ALA A 317 9.30 -16.90 2.14
CA ALA A 317 10.20 -16.10 2.96
C ALA A 317 11.36 -15.52 2.14
N VAL A 318 11.93 -16.28 1.20
CA VAL A 318 12.99 -15.80 0.29
C VAL A 318 12.43 -14.73 -0.66
N PHE A 319 11.26 -14.97 -1.25
CA PHE A 319 10.60 -13.98 -2.12
C PHE A 319 10.35 -12.66 -1.38
N LEU A 320 9.76 -12.71 -0.18
CA LEU A 320 9.54 -11.53 0.64
C LEU A 320 10.85 -10.90 1.11
N GLY A 321 11.87 -11.71 1.44
CA GLY A 321 13.19 -11.24 1.83
C GLY A 321 13.83 -10.40 0.73
N VAL A 322 13.86 -10.90 -0.51
CA VAL A 322 14.40 -10.18 -1.66
C VAL A 322 13.63 -8.89 -1.94
N PHE A 323 12.30 -8.95 -1.89
CA PHE A 323 11.44 -7.77 -2.03
C PHE A 323 11.79 -6.70 -0.97
N ASN A 324 11.91 -7.10 0.30
CA ASN A 324 12.22 -6.18 1.40
C ASN A 324 13.63 -5.59 1.31
N VAL A 325 14.62 -6.35 0.84
CA VAL A 325 15.96 -5.82 0.56
C VAL A 325 15.88 -4.73 -0.51
N GLY A 326 15.07 -4.94 -1.56
CA GLY A 326 14.75 -3.92 -2.55
C GLY A 326 14.12 -2.67 -1.93
N VAL A 327 13.10 -2.85 -1.09
CA VAL A 327 12.45 -1.74 -0.35
C VAL A 327 13.46 -0.94 0.47
N LEU A 328 14.33 -1.60 1.23
CA LEU A 328 15.33 -0.92 2.07
C LEU A 328 16.34 -0.11 1.23
N ILE A 329 16.82 -0.67 0.12
CA ILE A 329 17.74 0.05 -0.77
C ILE A 329 17.03 1.21 -1.47
N GLY A 330 15.83 0.96 -1.99
CA GLY A 330 15.00 2.00 -2.63
C GLY A 330 14.69 3.14 -1.68
N LEU A 331 14.41 2.85 -0.40
CA LEU A 331 14.17 3.84 0.63
C LEU A 331 15.34 4.82 0.80
N VAL A 332 16.57 4.29 0.86
CA VAL A 332 17.78 5.09 1.02
C VAL A 332 18.08 5.92 -0.23
N LEU A 333 17.98 5.30 -1.42
CA LEU A 333 18.23 6.00 -2.68
C LEU A 333 17.19 7.11 -2.93
N PHE A 334 15.91 6.78 -2.73
CA PHE A 334 14.81 7.69 -3.00
C PHE A 334 14.76 8.84 -1.99
N SER A 335 14.96 8.59 -0.69
CA SER A 335 14.98 9.65 0.32
C SER A 335 16.09 10.68 0.03
N ARG A 336 17.23 10.25 -0.50
CA ARG A 336 18.30 11.15 -0.97
C ARG A 336 17.88 11.95 -2.20
N ALA A 337 17.27 11.30 -3.19
CA ALA A 337 16.80 11.96 -4.40
C ALA A 337 15.75 13.03 -4.10
N VAL A 338 14.73 12.72 -3.29
CA VAL A 338 13.69 13.67 -2.89
C VAL A 338 14.28 14.83 -2.09
N ARG A 339 15.19 14.55 -1.14
CA ARG A 339 15.87 15.61 -0.38
C ARG A 339 16.67 16.54 -1.30
N TRP A 340 17.38 15.98 -2.27
CA TRP A 340 18.10 16.77 -3.27
C TRP A 340 17.16 17.62 -4.13
N LEU A 341 16.04 17.05 -4.59
CA LEU A 341 15.03 17.77 -5.37
C LEU A 341 14.39 18.92 -4.57
N LEU A 342 14.02 18.68 -3.32
CA LEU A 342 13.43 19.69 -2.44
C LEU A 342 14.40 20.83 -2.11
N THR A 343 15.72 20.56 -2.13
CA THR A 343 16.74 21.59 -1.85
C THR A 343 17.15 22.39 -3.08
N HIS A 344 17.26 21.76 -4.26
CA HIS A 344 17.76 22.40 -5.48
C HIS A 344 16.64 22.89 -6.41
N ALA A 345 15.48 22.22 -6.40
CA ALA A 345 14.38 22.44 -7.33
C ALA A 345 13.02 22.56 -6.62
N HIS A 346 13.00 23.12 -5.40
CA HIS A 346 11.84 23.19 -4.50
C HIS A 346 10.49 23.44 -5.21
N ASP A 347 10.36 24.55 -5.94
CA ASP A 347 9.09 24.94 -6.56
C ASP A 347 8.67 23.97 -7.69
N ILE A 348 9.64 23.44 -8.44
CA ILE A 348 9.38 22.44 -9.48
C ILE A 348 8.95 21.12 -8.83
N THR A 349 9.58 20.74 -7.71
CA THR A 349 9.17 19.55 -6.95
C THR A 349 7.76 19.72 -6.39
N MET A 350 7.41 20.87 -5.80
CA MET A 350 6.04 21.13 -5.32
C MET A 350 5.02 21.10 -6.47
N ALA A 351 5.34 21.68 -7.62
CA ALA A 351 4.49 21.62 -8.80
C ALA A 351 4.30 20.18 -9.31
N ALA A 352 5.37 19.39 -9.35
CA ALA A 352 5.30 17.98 -9.71
C ALA A 352 4.45 17.17 -8.71
N LEU A 353 4.58 17.41 -7.40
CA LEU A 353 3.75 16.78 -6.38
C LEU A 353 2.27 17.12 -6.55
N ILE A 354 1.94 18.39 -6.84
CA ILE A 354 0.57 18.81 -7.17
C ILE A 354 0.06 18.03 -8.37
N GLY A 355 0.85 17.97 -9.45
CA GLY A 355 0.51 17.22 -10.64
C GLY A 355 0.23 15.74 -10.34
N LEU A 356 1.11 15.11 -9.57
CA LEU A 356 1.00 13.70 -9.19
C LEU A 356 -0.27 13.42 -8.38
N MET A 357 -0.58 14.28 -7.40
CA MET A 357 -1.79 14.17 -6.60
C MET A 357 -3.06 14.35 -7.44
N LEU A 358 -3.07 15.30 -8.38
CA LEU A 358 -4.20 15.53 -9.28
C LEU A 358 -4.38 14.40 -10.30
N GLY A 359 -3.29 13.90 -10.88
CA GLY A 359 -3.34 12.76 -11.80
C GLY A 359 -3.76 11.46 -11.11
N GLY A 360 -3.34 11.27 -9.85
CA GLY A 360 -3.75 10.14 -9.00
C GLY A 360 -5.24 10.11 -8.67
N LEU A 361 -5.96 11.24 -8.79
CA LEU A 361 -7.42 11.29 -8.59
C LEU A 361 -8.20 10.44 -9.62
N ARG A 362 -7.56 10.03 -10.72
CA ARG A 362 -8.19 9.17 -11.73
C ARG A 362 -8.82 7.91 -11.14
N GLN A 363 -8.10 7.20 -10.27
CA GLN A 363 -8.60 5.95 -9.68
C GLN A 363 -9.85 6.18 -8.81
N PRO A 364 -9.81 7.01 -7.75
CA PRO A 364 -11.00 7.23 -6.92
C PRO A 364 -12.14 7.88 -7.72
N ALA A 365 -11.86 8.70 -8.74
CA ALA A 365 -12.90 9.23 -9.63
C ALA A 365 -13.60 8.14 -10.44
N HIS A 366 -12.84 7.20 -11.01
CA HIS A 366 -13.39 6.07 -11.76
C HIS A 366 -14.29 5.19 -10.88
N GLU A 367 -13.85 4.88 -9.66
CA GLU A 367 -14.62 4.07 -8.71
C GLU A 367 -15.91 4.78 -8.25
N VAL A 368 -15.84 6.09 -8.00
CA VAL A 368 -17.03 6.90 -7.66
C VAL A 368 -18.03 6.93 -8.82
N GLN A 369 -17.55 7.10 -10.05
CA GLN A 369 -18.41 7.07 -11.24
C GLN A 369 -19.06 5.71 -11.43
N GLY A 370 -18.31 4.62 -11.27
CA GLY A 370 -18.83 3.25 -11.33
C GLY A 370 -19.92 3.01 -10.27
N ALA A 371 -19.69 3.45 -9.04
CA ALA A 371 -20.66 3.32 -7.94
C ALA A 371 -21.96 4.11 -8.19
N LEU A 372 -21.87 5.31 -8.77
CA LEU A 372 -23.04 6.13 -9.13
C LEU A 372 -23.80 5.55 -10.33
N ALA A 373 -23.09 4.99 -11.31
CA ALA A 373 -23.69 4.37 -12.50
C ALA A 373 -24.40 3.04 -12.16
N GLY A 374 -23.87 2.27 -11.21
CA GLY A 374 -24.44 1.00 -10.75
C GLY A 374 -25.67 1.12 -9.84
N GLY A 375 -26.20 2.32 -9.62
CA GLY A 375 -27.40 2.55 -8.80
C GLY A 375 -27.18 2.37 -7.29
N GLY A 376 -25.94 2.37 -6.81
CA GLY A 376 -25.61 2.14 -5.40
C GLY A 376 -25.89 3.37 -4.51
N PRO A 377 -24.92 4.24 -4.20
CA PRO A 377 -25.11 5.37 -3.31
C PRO A 377 -25.78 6.55 -4.01
N SER A 378 -26.60 7.33 -3.28
CA SER A 378 -27.10 8.61 -3.79
C SER A 378 -25.93 9.58 -4.00
N TRP A 379 -26.08 10.49 -4.98
CA TRP A 379 -25.12 11.59 -5.21
C TRP A 379 -24.82 12.39 -3.93
N TRP A 380 -25.79 12.46 -3.00
CA TRP A 380 -25.62 13.09 -1.70
C TRP A 380 -24.66 12.33 -0.77
N GLY A 381 -24.74 11.00 -0.73
CA GLY A 381 -23.84 10.18 0.07
C GLY A 381 -22.37 10.31 -0.38
N VAL A 382 -22.15 10.29 -1.70
CA VAL A 382 -20.84 10.52 -2.31
C VAL A 382 -20.34 11.94 -2.03
N GLY A 383 -21.19 12.95 -2.24
CA GLY A 383 -20.83 14.35 -2.00
C GLY A 383 -20.48 14.65 -0.54
N LEU A 384 -21.29 14.14 0.41
CA LEU A 384 -21.03 14.28 1.84
C LEU A 384 -19.73 13.59 2.26
N ALA A 385 -19.46 12.40 1.73
CA ALA A 385 -18.21 11.69 2.03
C ALA A 385 -16.99 12.47 1.53
N ALA A 386 -17.03 13.00 0.30
CA ALA A 386 -15.97 13.85 -0.24
C ALA A 386 -15.76 15.12 0.60
N LEU A 387 -16.83 15.79 1.02
CA LEU A 387 -16.75 16.94 1.91
C LEU A 387 -16.17 16.57 3.27
N ALA A 388 -16.52 15.41 3.83
CA ALA A 388 -15.95 14.92 5.08
C ALA A 388 -14.44 14.70 4.96
N GLY A 389 -13.97 14.10 3.85
CA GLY A 389 -12.54 13.94 3.58
C GLY A 389 -11.80 15.27 3.49
N ALA A 390 -12.36 16.23 2.75
CA ALA A 390 -11.81 17.58 2.66
C ALA A 390 -11.81 18.32 4.02
N ALA A 391 -12.85 18.12 4.82
CA ALA A 391 -12.97 18.70 6.16
C ALA A 391 -11.91 18.15 7.13
N VAL A 392 -11.62 16.84 7.07
CA VAL A 392 -10.54 16.22 7.86
C VAL A 392 -9.20 16.89 7.58
N VAL A 393 -8.83 17.06 6.31
CA VAL A 393 -7.58 17.73 5.91
C VAL A 393 -7.54 19.18 6.40
N THR A 394 -8.64 19.90 6.22
CA THR A 394 -8.75 21.30 6.63
C THR A 394 -8.64 21.45 8.14
N ALA A 395 -9.27 20.55 8.90
CA ALA A 395 -9.18 20.52 10.35
C ALA A 395 -7.74 20.24 10.82
N LEU A 396 -7.09 19.21 10.25
CA LEU A 396 -5.70 18.85 10.57
C LEU A 396 -4.74 20.03 10.31
N ASN A 397 -4.87 20.68 9.15
CA ASN A 397 -4.08 21.86 8.81
C ASN A 397 -4.28 23.02 9.81
N ARG A 398 -5.52 23.25 10.27
CA ARG A 398 -5.83 24.28 11.27
C ARG A 398 -5.26 23.93 12.65
N PHE A 399 -5.36 22.68 13.09
CA PHE A 399 -4.80 22.24 14.37
C PHE A 399 -3.29 22.39 14.40
N ASP A 400 -2.60 21.97 13.34
CA ASP A 400 -1.15 22.06 13.23
C ASP A 400 -0.67 23.53 13.18
N ALA A 401 -1.40 24.40 12.47
CA ALA A 401 -1.14 25.83 12.48
C ALA A 401 -1.33 26.48 13.87
N ARG A 402 -2.32 26.06 14.64
CA ARG A 402 -2.54 26.55 16.02
C ARG A 402 -1.44 26.07 16.97
N ALA A 403 -1.05 24.80 16.88
CA ALA A 403 0.02 24.24 17.70
C ALA A 403 1.34 24.97 17.49
N ARG A 404 1.72 25.24 16.23
CA ARG A 404 2.93 26.03 15.92
C ARG A 404 2.92 27.44 16.51
N ARG A 405 1.78 28.14 16.44
CA ARG A 405 1.63 29.48 17.02
C ARG A 405 1.76 29.47 18.54
N ALA A 406 1.16 28.49 19.21
CA ALA A 406 1.24 28.33 20.66
C ALA A 406 2.67 28.05 21.15
N SER A 407 3.42 27.23 20.40
CA SER A 407 4.84 26.98 20.70
C SER A 407 5.71 28.22 20.43
N ALA A 408 5.45 28.98 19.37
CA ALA A 408 6.18 30.22 19.09
C ALA A 408 5.92 31.31 20.13
N SER A 409 4.67 31.45 20.62
CA SER A 409 4.35 32.37 21.71
C SER A 409 4.99 31.97 23.04
N ALA A 410 5.13 30.67 23.31
CA ALA A 410 5.80 30.17 24.51
C ALA A 410 7.34 30.29 24.46
N ALA A 411 7.93 30.25 23.27
CA ALA A 411 9.38 30.45 23.08
C ALA A 411 9.77 31.93 23.04
N GLY A 412 8.87 32.82 22.62
CA GLY A 412 9.08 34.27 22.64
C GLY A 412 8.83 34.94 23.99
N SER A 413 8.33 34.20 24.98
CA SER A 413 8.07 34.69 26.34
C SER A 413 9.15 34.30 27.34
N ASP A 414 10.34 33.88 26.90
CA ASP A 414 11.50 33.67 27.76
C ASP A 414 12.32 34.98 27.78
N PRO A 415 12.12 35.87 28.76
CA PRO A 415 12.98 37.04 28.90
C PRO A 415 14.35 36.54 29.32
N ALA A 416 15.40 37.05 28.69
CA ALA A 416 16.77 36.86 29.14
C ALA A 416 16.85 36.99 30.68
N GLY A 417 17.29 35.92 31.33
CA GLY A 417 17.60 35.85 32.76
C GLY A 417 18.88 35.07 32.95
#